data_AF-A0A1U9KTV4-F1
#
_entry.id   AF-A0A1U9KTV4-F1
#
_cell.length_a   1.000
_cell.length_b   1.000
_cell.length_c   1.000
_cell.angle_alpha   90.00
_cell.angle_beta   90.00
_cell.angle_gamma   90.00
#
_symmetry.space_group_name_H-M   'P 1'
#
loop_
_entity.id
_entity.type
_entity.pdbx_description
1 polymer ?
#
loop_
_entity_poly.entity_id
_entity_poly.type
_entity_poly.pdbx_seq_one_letter_code
_entity_poly.pdbx_strand_id
1 'polypeptide(L)'
;MSLFPRCRPARHSAGALMAAVFSAMTFSAPMAYAATCGESPAHEAFDVQGLKSELMVTALSCNAQDRYNAFVGKFRSNLTDEEARLNNYFRTTYGRNAQKEHDDYITQLANVQSEGGLRAGTIFCMQRVAMFDEVAALDDSADLAHYAAAKDVVQPASYEICGAPEASVSRYSKHGTTRHTTSRHRART
;
A
#
# COMPACT_ATOMS: atom_id res chain seq x y z
N MET A 1 -21.43 0.61 -17.07
CA MET A 1 -20.50 -0.24 -17.87
C MET A 1 -19.08 0.14 -17.46
N SER A 2 -18.50 -0.64 -16.56
CA SER A 2 -17.21 -0.38 -15.95
C SER A 2 -16.08 -0.75 -16.93
N LEU A 3 -15.30 0.23 -17.37
CA LEU A 3 -14.03 -0.02 -18.05
C LEU A 3 -12.98 -0.36 -16.99
N PHE A 4 -12.81 -1.65 -16.71
CA PHE A 4 -11.56 -2.15 -16.14
C PHE A 4 -10.57 -2.36 -17.29
N PRO A 5 -9.39 -1.70 -17.32
CA PRO A 5 -8.35 -2.06 -18.27
C PRO A 5 -7.74 -3.40 -17.88
N ARG A 6 -8.03 -4.43 -18.66
CA ARG A 6 -7.48 -5.79 -18.50
C ARG A 6 -6.08 -5.81 -19.13
N CYS A 7 -5.03 -5.89 -18.33
CA CYS A 7 -3.68 -6.14 -18.84
C CYS A 7 -3.57 -7.57 -19.37
N ARG A 8 -3.47 -7.73 -20.70
CA ARG A 8 -3.04 -8.97 -21.35
C ARG A 8 -1.51 -8.96 -21.51
N PRO A 9 -0.78 -9.99 -21.07
CA PRO A 9 0.63 -10.12 -21.45
C PRO A 9 0.73 -10.56 -22.93
N ALA A 10 1.39 -9.75 -23.76
CA ALA A 10 1.74 -10.12 -25.12
C ALA A 10 2.91 -11.14 -25.10
N ARG A 11 2.63 -12.37 -25.54
CA ARG A 11 3.68 -13.36 -25.84
C ARG A 11 4.37 -12.94 -27.14
N HIS A 12 5.61 -12.47 -27.06
CA HIS A 12 6.45 -12.30 -28.24
C HIS A 12 7.47 -13.45 -28.32
N SER A 13 7.23 -14.38 -29.24
CA SER A 13 8.21 -15.37 -29.67
C SER A 13 9.04 -14.78 -30.81
N ALA A 14 10.36 -14.79 -30.62
CA ALA A 14 11.38 -14.25 -31.51
C ALA A 14 11.45 -14.99 -32.87
N GLY A 15 11.78 -14.25 -33.93
CA GLY A 15 12.04 -14.82 -35.25
C GLY A 15 12.72 -13.86 -36.22
N ALA A 16 14.05 -13.98 -36.29
CA ALA A 16 14.96 -13.73 -37.42
C ALA A 16 15.11 -12.32 -38.06
N LEU A 17 16.38 -11.94 -38.16
CA LEU A 17 16.97 -10.73 -38.73
C LEU A 17 16.93 -10.71 -40.27
N MET A 18 16.56 -9.57 -40.86
CA MET A 18 17.01 -9.14 -42.19
C MET A 18 17.30 -7.64 -42.18
N ALA A 19 18.43 -7.27 -42.78
CA ALA A 19 19.03 -5.94 -42.76
C ALA A 19 18.32 -4.94 -43.70
N ALA A 20 18.14 -3.69 -43.26
CA ALA A 20 18.07 -2.52 -44.14
C ALA A 20 18.22 -1.21 -43.34
N VAL A 21 19.11 -0.36 -43.84
CA VAL A 21 19.42 1.03 -43.49
C VAL A 21 18.16 1.90 -43.56
N PHE A 22 17.84 2.77 -42.59
CA PHE A 22 17.19 4.08 -42.80
C PHE A 22 16.91 4.84 -41.48
N SER A 23 17.29 6.12 -41.47
CA SER A 23 16.82 7.23 -40.63
C SER A 23 16.89 7.12 -39.09
N ALA A 24 17.77 7.94 -38.52
CA ALA A 24 17.73 8.36 -37.12
C ALA A 24 16.43 9.14 -36.83
N MET A 25 15.35 8.41 -36.51
CA MET A 25 14.18 8.94 -35.82
C MET A 25 14.53 8.99 -34.34
N THR A 26 14.79 10.18 -33.81
CA THR A 26 14.81 10.44 -32.39
C THR A 26 13.40 10.25 -31.84
N PHE A 27 13.07 9.01 -31.47
CA PHE A 27 11.91 8.72 -30.65
C PHE A 27 12.11 9.42 -29.30
N SER A 28 11.48 10.58 -29.16
CA SER A 28 11.17 11.15 -27.85
C SER A 28 10.15 10.21 -27.22
N ALA A 29 10.62 9.17 -26.53
CA ALA A 29 9.76 8.38 -25.69
C ALA A 29 9.08 9.34 -24.71
N PRO A 30 7.74 9.36 -24.61
CA PRO A 30 7.12 10.05 -23.50
C PRO A 30 7.70 9.41 -22.23
N MET A 31 8.23 10.24 -21.33
CA MET A 31 8.48 9.79 -19.97
C MET A 31 7.11 9.34 -19.45
N ALA A 32 6.87 8.03 -19.52
CA ALA A 32 5.88 7.40 -18.69
C ALA A 32 6.34 7.72 -17.28
N TYR A 33 5.68 8.68 -16.65
CA TYR A 33 5.58 8.67 -15.20
C TYR A 33 4.94 7.32 -14.90
N ALA A 34 5.76 6.30 -14.63
CA ALA A 34 5.39 5.39 -13.58
C ALA A 34 5.02 6.35 -12.46
N ALA A 35 3.73 6.39 -12.10
CA ALA A 35 3.36 6.94 -10.82
C ALA A 35 4.25 6.15 -9.86
N THR A 36 5.34 6.79 -9.43
CA THR A 36 6.08 6.29 -8.30
C THR A 36 4.98 6.17 -7.28
N CYS A 37 4.78 4.94 -6.83
CA CYS A 37 4.08 4.61 -5.63
C CYS A 37 4.79 5.35 -4.48
N GLY A 38 4.67 6.67 -4.51
CA GLY A 38 5.20 7.60 -3.56
C GLY A 38 4.21 7.51 -2.44
N GLU A 39 4.71 7.04 -1.32
CA GLU A 39 4.05 7.13 -0.04
C GLU A 39 3.33 8.48 0.03
N SER A 40 1.99 8.43 0.08
CA SER A 40 1.21 9.65 0.10
C SER A 40 1.75 10.53 1.23
N PRO A 41 1.88 11.86 1.06
CA PRO A 41 2.23 12.73 2.19
C PRO A 41 1.20 12.66 3.33
N ALA A 42 0.05 12.01 3.10
CA ALA A 42 -0.98 11.72 4.09
C ALA A 42 -1.06 10.24 4.49
N HIS A 43 -0.04 9.41 4.24
CA HIS A 43 -0.06 7.96 4.55
C HIS A 43 -0.48 7.69 6.00
N GLU A 44 0.16 8.38 6.95
CA GLU A 44 -0.20 8.34 8.37
C GLU A 44 -1.69 8.64 8.62
N ALA A 45 -2.24 9.65 7.94
CA ALA A 45 -3.64 10.03 8.09
C ALA A 45 -4.60 8.94 7.58
N PHE A 46 -4.23 8.24 6.50
CA PHE A 46 -4.98 7.10 6.00
C PHE A 46 -4.91 5.91 6.96
N ASP A 47 -3.74 5.63 7.54
CA ASP A 47 -3.56 4.54 8.49
C ASP A 47 -4.35 4.79 9.78
N VAL A 48 -4.25 5.99 10.35
CA VAL A 48 -4.98 6.37 11.56
C VAL A 48 -6.48 6.38 11.32
N GLN A 49 -6.95 6.86 10.16
CA GLN A 49 -8.37 6.80 9.80
C GLN A 49 -8.84 5.35 9.58
N GLY A 50 -8.01 4.52 8.96
CA GLY A 50 -8.21 3.07 8.84
C GLY A 50 -8.43 2.43 10.19
N LEU A 51 -7.49 2.65 11.12
CA LEU A 51 -7.54 2.12 12.47
C LEU A 51 -8.79 2.59 13.24
N LYS A 52 -9.12 3.89 13.18
CA LYS A 52 -10.34 4.44 13.81
C LYS A 52 -11.59 3.75 13.28
N SER A 53 -11.68 3.51 11.98
CA SER A 53 -12.81 2.80 11.37
C SER A 53 -12.87 1.33 11.82
N GLU A 54 -11.73 0.62 11.83
CA GLU A 54 -11.66 -0.78 12.29
C GLU A 54 -12.07 -0.93 13.76
N LEU A 55 -11.60 -0.03 14.63
CA LEU A 55 -11.99 -0.03 16.04
C LEU A 55 -13.49 0.29 16.22
N MET A 56 -14.05 1.19 15.40
CA MET A 56 -15.49 1.47 15.43
C MET A 56 -16.32 0.26 14.98
N VAL A 57 -15.95 -0.40 13.88
CA VAL A 57 -16.62 -1.64 13.43
C VAL A 57 -16.50 -2.72 14.50
N THR A 58 -15.31 -2.90 15.08
CA THR A 58 -15.08 -3.83 16.19
C THR A 58 -15.99 -3.52 17.38
N ALA A 59 -16.11 -2.25 17.76
CA ALA A 59 -16.98 -1.84 18.85
C ALA A 59 -18.46 -2.14 18.60
N LEU A 60 -18.94 -1.91 17.37
CA LEU A 60 -20.32 -2.21 16.99
C LEU A 60 -20.60 -3.71 16.94
N SER A 61 -19.69 -4.50 16.38
CA SER A 61 -19.85 -5.95 16.26
C SER A 61 -19.70 -6.68 17.59
N CYS A 62 -18.85 -6.18 18.49
CA CYS A 62 -18.44 -6.88 19.71
C CYS A 62 -18.97 -6.23 21.00
N ASN A 63 -19.89 -5.26 20.91
CA ASN A 63 -20.45 -4.53 22.05
C ASN A 63 -19.38 -3.88 22.94
N ALA A 64 -18.42 -3.19 22.31
CA ALA A 64 -17.26 -2.56 22.95
C ALA A 64 -17.23 -1.04 22.74
N GLN A 65 -18.40 -0.40 22.63
CA GLN A 65 -18.54 1.03 22.36
C GLN A 65 -17.85 1.92 23.40
N ASP A 66 -17.88 1.52 24.69
CA ASP A 66 -17.18 2.25 25.75
C ASP A 66 -15.66 2.27 25.53
N ARG A 67 -15.08 1.18 25.02
CA ARG A 67 -13.65 1.11 24.70
C ARG A 67 -13.29 2.01 23.52
N TYR A 68 -14.16 2.07 22.50
CA TYR A 68 -14.00 3.01 21.40
C TYR A 68 -14.10 4.47 21.87
N ASN A 69 -15.06 4.79 22.75
CA ASN A 69 -15.19 6.12 23.30
C ASN A 69 -13.97 6.52 24.14
N ALA A 70 -13.38 5.58 24.90
CA ALA A 70 -12.13 5.80 25.61
C ALA A 70 -10.95 6.08 24.67
N PHE A 71 -10.82 5.31 23.59
CA PHE A 71 -9.84 5.54 22.53
C PHE A 71 -10.00 6.94 21.90
N VAL A 72 -11.21 7.29 21.46
CA VAL A 72 -11.51 8.61 20.88
C VAL A 72 -11.24 9.73 21.88
N GLY A 73 -11.58 9.52 23.15
CA GLY A 73 -11.30 10.49 24.22
C GLY A 73 -9.81 10.75 24.41
N LYS A 74 -9.01 9.68 24.48
CA LYS A 74 -7.56 9.75 24.69
C LYS A 74 -6.83 10.41 23.52
N PHE A 75 -7.16 10.02 22.29
CA PHE A 75 -6.46 10.48 21.08
C PHE A 75 -7.19 11.60 20.32
N ARG A 76 -8.20 12.25 20.94
CA ARG A 76 -9.06 13.23 20.28
C ARG A 76 -8.30 14.26 19.44
N SER A 77 -7.24 14.85 20.00
CA SER A 77 -6.43 15.86 19.28
C SER A 77 -5.80 15.25 18.04
N ASN A 78 -5.09 14.13 18.19
CA ASN A 78 -4.44 13.44 17.07
C ASN A 78 -5.46 13.01 16.00
N LEU A 79 -6.58 12.42 16.39
CA LEU A 79 -7.62 12.02 15.43
C LEU A 79 -8.18 13.22 14.65
N THR A 80 -8.25 14.39 15.28
CA THR A 80 -8.70 15.63 14.61
C THR A 80 -7.62 16.17 13.66
N ASP A 81 -6.35 16.12 14.06
CA ASP A 81 -5.23 16.57 13.26
C ASP A 81 -5.03 15.68 12.02
N GLU A 82 -5.12 14.36 12.18
CA GLU A 82 -5.06 13.40 11.07
C GLU A 82 -6.27 13.52 10.14
N GLU A 83 -7.47 13.75 10.67
CA GLU A 83 -8.65 14.06 9.86
C GLU A 83 -8.46 15.35 9.04
N ALA A 84 -7.80 16.38 9.61
CA ALA A 84 -7.48 17.60 8.88
C ALA A 84 -6.45 17.35 7.76
N ARG A 85 -5.42 16.52 8.00
CA ARG A 85 -4.44 16.11 6.99
C ARG A 85 -5.09 15.32 5.86
N LEU A 86 -5.96 14.37 6.19
CA LEU A 86 -6.72 13.59 5.22
C LEU A 86 -7.61 14.50 4.37
N ASN A 87 -8.36 15.41 5.00
CA ASN A 87 -9.16 16.41 4.29
C ASN A 87 -8.31 17.28 3.36
N ASN A 88 -7.12 17.71 3.81
CA ASN A 88 -6.21 18.46 2.97
C ASN A 88 -5.75 17.65 1.76
N TYR A 89 -5.40 16.37 1.93
CA TYR A 89 -5.07 15.48 0.82
C TYR A 89 -6.18 15.44 -0.22
N PHE A 90 -7.43 15.19 0.20
CA PHE A 90 -8.55 15.13 -0.75
C PHE A 90 -8.77 16.48 -1.46
N ARG A 91 -8.60 17.59 -0.75
CA ARG A 91 -8.70 18.95 -1.31
C ARG A 91 -7.61 19.21 -2.35
N THR A 92 -6.37 18.85 -2.07
CA THR A 92 -5.25 19.08 -3.00
C THR A 92 -5.30 18.15 -4.20
N THR A 93 -5.76 16.91 -4.01
CA THR A 93 -5.76 15.87 -5.06
C THR A 93 -6.98 15.98 -5.98
N TYR A 94 -8.17 16.26 -5.43
CA TYR A 94 -9.44 16.19 -6.17
C TYR A 94 -10.14 17.55 -6.33
N GLY A 95 -9.63 18.61 -5.70
CA GLY A 95 -10.15 19.97 -5.85
C GLY A 95 -11.64 20.08 -5.52
N ARG A 96 -12.46 20.40 -6.54
CA ARG A 96 -13.92 20.57 -6.37
C ARG A 96 -14.65 19.28 -5.97
N ASN A 97 -14.07 18.12 -6.26
CA ASN A 97 -14.66 16.82 -5.93
C ASN A 97 -14.19 16.27 -4.57
N ALA A 98 -13.36 17.01 -3.82
CA ALA A 98 -12.71 16.55 -2.61
C ALA A 98 -13.65 15.91 -1.58
N GLN A 99 -14.79 16.55 -1.28
CA GLN A 99 -15.75 16.02 -0.32
C GLN A 99 -16.37 14.72 -0.78
N LYS A 100 -16.79 14.65 -2.06
CA LYS A 100 -17.34 13.42 -2.64
C LYS A 100 -16.33 12.27 -2.57
N GLU A 101 -15.09 12.52 -2.97
CA GLU A 101 -14.05 11.47 -2.97
C GLU A 101 -13.65 11.04 -1.56
N HIS A 102 -13.70 11.97 -0.59
CA HIS A 102 -13.49 11.66 0.82
C HIS A 102 -14.65 10.80 1.38
N ASP A 103 -15.91 11.18 1.12
CA ASP A 103 -17.08 10.42 1.55
C ASP A 103 -17.11 9.01 0.93
N ASP A 104 -16.73 8.90 -0.36
CA ASP A 104 -16.59 7.64 -1.06
C ASP A 104 -15.48 6.77 -0.44
N TYR A 105 -14.35 7.36 -0.03
CA TYR A 105 -13.29 6.67 0.70
C TYR A 105 -13.79 6.14 2.04
N ILE A 106 -14.41 6.97 2.88
CA ILE A 106 -14.93 6.57 4.19
C ILE A 106 -15.97 5.46 4.07
N THR A 107 -16.87 5.57 3.08
CA THR A 107 -17.89 4.56 2.82
C THR A 107 -17.26 3.23 2.41
N GLN A 108 -16.29 3.25 1.49
CA GLN A 108 -15.60 2.05 1.05
C GLN A 108 -14.79 1.41 2.17
N LEU A 109 -14.15 2.21 3.02
CA LEU A 109 -13.38 1.76 4.18
C LEU A 109 -14.28 1.03 5.19
N ALA A 110 -15.42 1.63 5.55
CA ALA A 110 -16.38 1.00 6.45
C ALA A 110 -16.92 -0.31 5.88
N ASN A 111 -17.18 -0.36 4.57
CA ASN A 111 -17.68 -1.55 3.89
C ASN A 111 -16.65 -2.69 3.89
N VAL A 112 -15.40 -2.44 3.47
CA VAL A 112 -14.38 -3.49 3.41
C VAL A 112 -14.09 -4.08 4.79
N GLN A 113 -14.06 -3.23 5.84
CA GLN A 113 -13.85 -3.70 7.21
C GLN A 113 -15.05 -4.46 7.76
N SER A 114 -16.26 -3.97 7.52
CA SER A 114 -17.48 -4.67 7.94
C SER A 114 -17.62 -6.03 7.25
N GLU A 115 -17.35 -6.10 5.94
CA GLU A 115 -17.32 -7.36 5.22
C GLU A 115 -16.24 -8.31 5.74
N GLY A 116 -15.05 -7.79 6.09
CA GLY A 116 -14.00 -8.55 6.76
C GLY A 116 -14.48 -9.18 8.06
N GLY A 117 -15.14 -8.39 8.92
CA GLY A 117 -15.71 -8.87 10.18
C GLY A 117 -16.81 -9.91 9.98
N LEU A 118 -17.70 -9.70 9.01
CA LEU A 118 -18.75 -10.67 8.67
C LEU A 118 -18.17 -12.00 8.17
N ARG A 119 -17.12 -11.96 7.34
CA ARG A 119 -16.42 -13.17 6.85
C ARG A 119 -15.71 -13.92 7.97
N ALA A 120 -15.15 -13.22 8.94
CA ALA A 120 -14.47 -13.81 10.09
C ALA A 120 -15.44 -14.40 11.14
N GLY A 121 -16.69 -13.93 11.18
CA GLY A 121 -17.72 -14.45 12.09
C GLY A 121 -17.33 -14.30 13.55
N THR A 122 -17.48 -15.36 14.36
CA THR A 122 -17.19 -15.32 15.80
C THR A 122 -15.71 -15.08 16.13
N ILE A 123 -14.80 -15.43 15.20
CA ILE A 123 -13.35 -15.22 15.37
C ILE A 123 -12.99 -13.74 15.34
N PHE A 124 -13.80 -12.90 14.69
CA PHE A 124 -13.56 -11.46 14.60
C PHE A 124 -13.36 -10.82 15.98
N CYS A 125 -14.31 -11.02 16.90
CA CYS A 125 -14.21 -10.44 18.24
C CYS A 125 -13.06 -11.04 19.06
N MET A 126 -12.77 -12.33 18.90
CA MET A 126 -11.65 -12.98 19.59
C MET A 126 -10.30 -12.35 19.20
N GLN A 127 -10.16 -11.90 17.94
CA GLN A 127 -8.92 -11.34 17.43
C GLN A 127 -8.83 -9.82 17.59
N ARG A 128 -9.94 -9.10 17.40
CA ARG A 128 -9.93 -7.64 17.28
C ARG A 128 -10.16 -6.90 18.59
N VAL A 129 -10.84 -7.49 19.57
CA VAL A 129 -11.12 -6.78 20.84
C VAL A 129 -9.83 -6.46 21.62
N ALA A 130 -8.78 -7.29 21.50
CA ALA A 130 -7.48 -7.05 22.12
C ALA A 130 -6.81 -5.76 21.60
N MET A 131 -7.15 -5.30 20.40
CA MET A 131 -6.61 -4.04 19.87
C MET A 131 -6.98 -2.83 20.72
N PHE A 132 -8.08 -2.88 21.49
CA PHE A 132 -8.42 -1.82 22.44
C PHE A 132 -7.45 -1.75 23.61
N ASP A 133 -6.97 -2.90 24.09
CA ASP A 133 -6.01 -2.95 25.19
C ASP A 133 -4.64 -2.44 24.69
N GLU A 134 -4.29 -2.77 23.45
CA GLU A 134 -3.07 -2.30 22.79
C GLU A 134 -3.08 -0.77 22.59
N VAL A 135 -4.14 -0.18 22.03
CA VAL A 135 -4.22 1.29 21.86
C VAL A 135 -4.34 2.04 23.19
N ALA A 136 -4.93 1.40 24.22
CA ALA A 136 -4.98 1.98 25.56
C ALA A 136 -3.59 2.12 26.20
N ALA A 137 -2.62 1.29 25.79
CA ALA A 137 -1.25 1.30 26.29
C ALA A 137 -0.32 2.30 25.58
N LEU A 138 -0.72 2.87 24.44
CA LEU A 138 0.09 3.84 23.69
C LEU A 138 0.12 5.20 24.39
N ASP A 139 1.24 5.92 24.40
CA ASP A 139 1.34 7.15 25.19
C ASP A 139 0.96 8.40 24.40
N ASP A 140 1.31 8.44 23.11
CA ASP A 140 1.18 9.65 22.30
C ASP A 140 0.74 9.41 20.84
N SER A 141 0.73 10.49 20.06
CA SER A 141 0.35 10.48 18.64
C SER A 141 1.31 9.68 17.76
N ALA A 142 2.61 9.72 18.04
CA ALA A 142 3.60 9.00 17.26
C ALA A 142 3.44 7.49 17.46
N ASP A 143 3.19 7.07 18.71
CA ASP A 143 2.88 5.68 19.02
C ASP A 143 1.62 5.20 18.29
N LEU A 144 0.57 6.04 18.25
CA LEU A 144 -0.67 5.71 17.53
C LEU A 144 -0.44 5.56 16.03
N ALA A 145 0.31 6.46 15.42
CA ALA A 145 0.67 6.39 14.00
C ALA A 145 1.48 5.13 13.68
N HIS A 146 2.51 4.84 14.48
CA HIS A 146 3.32 3.63 14.32
C HIS A 146 2.49 2.36 14.51
N TYR A 147 1.58 2.35 15.48
CA TYR A 147 0.68 1.24 15.70
C TYR A 147 -0.30 1.05 14.52
N ALA A 148 -0.88 2.12 14.00
CA ALA A 148 -1.80 2.08 12.87
C ALA A 148 -1.12 1.52 11.62
N ALA A 149 0.08 2.01 11.30
CA ALA A 149 0.90 1.52 10.19
C ALA A 149 1.29 0.04 10.38
N ALA A 150 1.70 -0.35 11.61
CA ALA A 150 2.13 -1.72 11.89
C ALA A 150 1.00 -2.75 11.86
N LYS A 151 -0.25 -2.33 12.13
CA LYS A 151 -1.43 -3.21 12.07
C LYS A 151 -1.88 -3.51 10.65
N ASP A 152 -1.38 -2.77 9.66
CA ASP A 152 -1.72 -2.92 8.24
C ASP A 152 -3.26 -3.01 8.06
N VAL A 153 -3.93 -1.98 8.57
CA VAL A 153 -5.39 -1.94 8.61
C VAL A 153 -5.92 -1.86 7.19
N VAL A 154 -6.81 -2.79 6.82
CA VAL A 154 -7.32 -2.92 5.44
C VAL A 154 -7.85 -1.58 4.92
N GLN A 155 -7.25 -1.10 3.83
CA GLN A 155 -7.71 0.06 3.08
C GLN A 155 -8.55 -0.40 1.86
N PRO A 156 -9.43 0.44 1.31
CA PRO A 156 -10.10 0.11 0.07
C PRO A 156 -9.10 0.02 -1.10
N ALA A 157 -9.28 -0.96 -2.00
CA ALA A 157 -8.40 -1.14 -3.16
C ALA A 157 -8.30 0.11 -4.08
N SER A 158 -9.33 0.95 -4.08
CA SER A 158 -9.36 2.24 -4.79
C SER A 158 -8.42 3.30 -4.20
N TYR A 159 -7.97 3.10 -2.97
CA TYR A 159 -7.10 3.99 -2.20
C TYR A 159 -5.91 3.25 -1.60
N GLU A 160 -5.57 2.05 -2.10
CA GLU A 160 -4.31 1.39 -1.73
C GLU A 160 -3.16 2.34 -2.04
N ILE A 161 -2.61 2.93 -0.98
CA ILE A 161 -1.36 3.67 -1.01
C ILE A 161 -0.32 2.60 -1.23
N CYS A 162 0.10 2.48 -2.48
CA CYS A 162 0.92 1.39 -2.97
C CYS A 162 1.83 0.73 -1.91
N GLY A 163 1.57 -0.55 -1.65
CA GLY A 163 2.49 -1.40 -0.91
C GLY A 163 3.87 -1.47 -1.57
N ALA A 164 4.90 -1.62 -0.75
CA ALA A 164 6.31 -1.67 -1.12
C ALA A 164 6.56 -2.48 -2.41
N PRO A 165 7.53 -2.09 -3.27
CA PRO A 165 7.99 -3.03 -4.28
C PRO A 165 8.45 -4.29 -3.56
N GLU A 166 7.86 -5.45 -3.89
CA GLU A 166 8.42 -6.73 -3.48
C GLU A 166 9.91 -6.65 -3.77
N ALA A 167 10.72 -6.80 -2.73
CA ALA A 167 12.16 -6.75 -2.85
C ALA A 167 12.52 -7.67 -4.02
N SER A 168 12.98 -7.06 -5.13
CA SER A 168 13.48 -7.82 -6.25
C SER A 168 14.60 -8.65 -5.65
N VAL A 169 14.35 -9.94 -5.43
CA VAL A 169 15.40 -10.88 -5.05
C VAL A 169 16.38 -10.76 -6.19
N SER A 170 17.44 -9.98 -5.95
CA SER A 170 18.56 -9.87 -6.86
C SER A 170 19.04 -11.30 -6.99
N ARG A 171 18.64 -11.98 -8.07
CA ARG A 171 19.31 -13.18 -8.52
C ARG A 171 20.73 -12.72 -8.76
N TYR A 172 21.57 -12.88 -7.74
CA TYR A 172 22.99 -12.68 -7.80
C TYR A 172 23.45 -13.56 -8.96
N SER A 173 23.66 -12.94 -10.12
CA SER A 173 24.28 -13.59 -11.25
C SER A 173 25.67 -13.94 -10.74
N LYS A 174 25.87 -15.21 -10.36
CA LYS A 174 27.18 -15.76 -10.09
C LYS A 174 27.95 -15.63 -11.39
N HIS A 175 28.67 -14.53 -11.55
CA HIS A 175 29.67 -14.38 -12.59
C HIS A 175 30.79 -15.34 -12.19
N GLY A 176 30.66 -16.60 -12.61
CA GLY A 176 31.70 -17.60 -12.50
C GLY A 176 32.86 -17.13 -13.35
N THR A 177 33.92 -16.68 -12.70
CA THR A 177 35.20 -16.34 -13.29
C THR A 177 35.76 -17.55 -14.02
N THR A 178 35.69 -17.56 -15.35
CA THR A 178 36.35 -18.57 -16.18
C THR A 178 37.85 -18.38 -16.05
N ARG A 179 38.47 -19.22 -15.22
CA ARG A 179 39.92 -19.25 -14.99
C ARG A 179 40.57 -19.92 -16.21
N HIS A 180 41.13 -19.13 -17.12
CA HIS A 180 41.99 -19.64 -18.19
C HIS A 180 43.31 -20.14 -17.60
N THR A 181 43.43 -21.45 -17.40
CA THR A 181 44.72 -22.11 -17.13
C THR A 181 45.46 -22.30 -18.44
N THR A 182 46.41 -21.40 -18.73
CA THR A 182 47.45 -21.60 -19.74
C THR A 182 48.49 -22.58 -19.19
N SER A 183 48.43 -23.85 -19.60
CA SER A 183 49.53 -24.80 -19.42
C SER A 183 50.49 -24.66 -20.60
N ARG A 184 51.62 -23.99 -20.36
CA ARG A 184 52.84 -24.10 -21.18
C ARG A 184 53.82 -24.97 -20.40
N HIS A 185 54.04 -26.21 -20.83
CA HIS A 185 55.23 -26.95 -20.46
C HIS A 185 56.07 -27.28 -21.70
N ARG A 186 57.36 -27.01 -21.51
CA ARG A 186 58.46 -26.99 -22.48
C ARG A 186 58.84 -28.37 -23.01
N ALA A 187 59.47 -28.29 -24.18
CA ALA A 187 60.22 -29.29 -24.93
C ALA A 187 61.28 -30.10 -24.16
N ARG A 188 61.51 -31.33 -24.67
CA ARG A 188 62.77 -32.08 -24.90
C ARG A 188 62.37 -33.56 -24.94
N THR A 189 62.77 -34.39 -25.90
CA THR A 189 64.07 -34.60 -26.56
C THR A 189 63.87 -35.20 -27.94
#